data_AF-A0A810L568-F1
#
_entry.id   AF-A0A810L568-F1
#
_cell.length_a   1.000
_cell.length_b   1.000
_cell.length_c   1.000
_cell.angle_alpha   90.00
_cell.angle_beta   90.00
_cell.angle_gamma   90.00
#
_symmetry.space_group_name_H-M   'P 1'
#
loop_
_entity.id
_entity.type
_entity.pdbx_description
1 polymer ?
#
loop_
_entity_poly.entity_id
_entity_poly.type
_entity_poly.pdbx_seq_one_letter_code
_entity_poly.pdbx_strand_id
1 'polypeptide(L)'
;MTPLERRYRRLLALYPPAHRREYEDEMVTVLLADTAPGRDRPSVATIADLLLGAATVRLRTARRWLAGDAWRRAAPLAAKLVCLLLAARAVPVLGLAATAVGGPLGWRSTLLTSAAGSLAWLAVVALSLGGRRAPATAVAGALTVAGAAGMLLDEGIAERLSISGWYLVVFGATATVAVAIRPSPVPPHRLLGVALGVAVAVTPGLVQLARRPLPFEWFWIAPIGIDPLSLTALGAAALGLVTWLVAARRLGFAVAARIAVLLVPGAAVRVLLGPAGQGHLLVDAVRPAWAAVAAGVAALVSFGLALIVLTVVERVVRLVLLGRMVEAERASGGAAEPLPDGRPAGSGRDWRS
;
A
#
# COMPACT_ATOMS: atom_id res chain seq x y z
N MET A 1 17.38 -2.32 41.76
CA MET A 1 17.37 -2.14 40.29
C MET A 1 18.50 -1.20 39.90
N THR A 2 19.52 -1.68 39.19
CA THR A 2 20.73 -0.87 38.90
C THR A 2 20.47 0.15 37.79
N PRO A 3 21.25 1.25 37.68
CA PRO A 3 21.15 2.19 36.56
C PRO A 3 21.33 1.52 35.19
N LEU A 4 22.19 0.52 35.10
CA LEU A 4 22.44 -0.28 33.90
C LEU A 4 21.22 -1.11 33.50
N GLU A 5 20.60 -1.81 34.46
CA GLU A 5 19.38 -2.60 34.23
C GLU A 5 18.24 -1.74 33.65
N ARG A 6 18.03 -0.54 34.20
CA ARG A 6 17.04 0.41 33.66
C ARG A 6 17.32 0.79 32.21
N ARG A 7 18.59 0.95 31.83
CA ARG A 7 18.98 1.24 30.43
C ARG A 7 18.69 0.05 29.52
N TYR A 8 19.01 -1.17 29.95
CA TYR A 8 18.68 -2.37 29.18
C TYR A 8 17.17 -2.55 29.00
N ARG A 9 16.36 -2.37 30.06
CA ARG A 9 14.89 -2.43 29.92
C ARG A 9 14.33 -1.35 28.98
N ARG A 10 14.91 -0.14 28.98
CA ARG A 10 14.56 0.90 27.99
C ARG A 10 14.90 0.50 26.56
N LEU A 11 16.05 -0.11 26.32
CA LEU A 11 16.40 -0.64 24.99
C LEU A 11 15.47 -1.79 24.59
N LEU A 12 15.17 -2.69 25.52
CA LEU A 12 14.26 -3.81 25.29
C LEU A 12 12.84 -3.34 24.98
N ALA A 13 12.41 -2.15 25.41
CA ALA A 13 11.12 -1.57 25.03
C ALA A 13 10.92 -1.45 23.49
N LEU A 14 12.00 -1.49 22.71
CA LEU A 14 11.95 -1.57 21.25
C LEU A 14 11.43 -2.91 20.74
N TYR A 15 11.51 -4.00 21.50
CA TYR A 15 10.94 -5.30 21.12
C TYR A 15 9.40 -5.28 21.17
N PRO A 16 8.71 -6.09 20.33
CA PRO A 16 7.25 -6.18 20.36
C PRO A 16 6.72 -6.55 21.76
N PRO A 17 5.58 -5.99 22.21
CA PRO A 17 5.05 -6.23 23.56
C PRO A 17 4.86 -7.71 23.92
N ALA A 18 4.44 -8.53 22.95
CA ALA A 18 4.29 -9.98 23.16
C ALA A 18 5.62 -10.67 23.46
N HIS A 19 6.70 -10.29 22.76
CA HIS A 19 8.03 -10.86 22.98
C HIS A 19 8.61 -10.41 24.33
N ARG A 20 8.38 -9.16 24.73
CA ARG A 20 8.82 -8.65 26.03
C ARG A 20 8.16 -9.36 27.19
N ARG A 21 6.86 -9.63 27.11
CA ARG A 21 6.12 -10.36 28.15
C ARG A 21 6.67 -11.76 28.43
N GLU A 22 7.30 -12.37 27.43
CA GLU A 22 7.80 -13.76 27.52
C GLU A 22 9.29 -13.82 27.85
N TYR A 23 10.11 -12.92 27.28
CA TYR A 23 11.57 -13.05 27.34
C TYR A 23 12.30 -11.84 27.98
N GLU A 24 11.61 -10.78 28.41
CA GLU A 24 12.30 -9.57 28.89
C GLU A 24 13.24 -9.85 30.07
N ASP A 25 12.79 -10.57 31.09
CA ASP A 25 13.60 -10.82 32.30
C ASP A 25 14.77 -11.78 32.02
N GLU A 26 14.58 -12.77 31.15
CA GLU A 26 15.66 -13.66 30.68
C GLU A 26 16.72 -12.86 29.91
N MET A 27 16.30 -12.03 28.95
CA MET A 27 17.21 -11.19 28.18
C MET A 27 17.98 -10.21 29.07
N VAL A 28 17.32 -9.56 30.05
CA VAL A 28 17.99 -8.67 31.01
C VAL A 28 19.04 -9.43 31.83
N THR A 29 18.72 -10.63 32.29
CA THR A 29 19.63 -11.46 33.08
C THR A 29 20.88 -11.83 32.27
N VAL A 30 20.71 -12.27 31.03
CA VAL A 30 21.83 -12.58 30.12
C VAL A 30 22.69 -11.35 29.85
N LEU A 31 22.07 -10.19 29.59
CA LEU A 31 22.79 -8.94 29.32
C LEU A 31 23.59 -8.45 30.55
N LEU A 32 23.05 -8.61 31.76
CA LEU A 32 23.77 -8.26 32.99
C LEU A 32 24.92 -9.23 33.29
N ALA A 33 24.73 -10.53 33.01
CA ALA A 33 25.76 -11.55 33.20
C ALA A 33 26.96 -11.36 32.25
N ASP A 34 26.72 -10.90 31.03
CA ASP A 34 27.75 -10.63 30.03
C ASP A 34 28.45 -9.26 30.23
N THR A 35 27.94 -8.43 31.15
CA THR A 35 28.54 -7.11 31.40
C THR A 35 29.69 -7.22 32.41
N ALA A 36 30.88 -6.74 32.00
CA ALA A 36 32.04 -6.62 32.89
C ALA A 36 31.71 -5.84 34.18
N PRO A 37 32.25 -6.26 35.34
CA PRO A 37 31.98 -5.60 36.62
C PRO A 37 32.39 -4.13 36.60
N GLY A 38 31.56 -3.27 37.22
CA GLY A 38 31.82 -1.83 37.32
C GLY A 38 31.34 -0.97 36.14
N ARG A 39 30.66 -1.54 35.13
CA ARG A 39 30.05 -0.74 34.06
C ARG A 39 28.66 -0.20 34.42
N ASP A 40 28.50 1.11 34.24
CA ASP A 40 27.20 1.79 34.39
C ASP A 40 26.43 2.00 33.08
N ARG A 41 27.03 1.65 31.94
CA ARG A 41 26.45 1.86 30.61
C ARG A 41 26.67 0.64 29.70
N PRO A 42 25.66 0.28 28.87
CA PRO A 42 25.81 -0.77 27.88
C PRO A 42 26.86 -0.37 26.83
N SER A 43 27.61 -1.35 26.32
CA SER A 43 28.57 -1.11 25.24
C SER A 43 27.84 -0.76 23.94
N VAL A 44 28.48 0.02 23.06
CA VAL A 44 27.91 0.38 21.74
C VAL A 44 27.57 -0.86 20.92
N ALA A 45 28.43 -1.90 20.98
CA ALA A 45 28.18 -3.18 20.33
C ALA A 45 26.90 -3.86 20.84
N THR A 46 26.70 -3.88 22.17
CA THR A 46 25.47 -4.44 22.77
C THR A 46 24.23 -3.66 22.36
N ILE A 47 24.33 -2.32 22.29
CA ILE A 47 23.21 -1.48 21.82
C ILE A 47 22.88 -1.82 20.37
N ALA A 48 23.89 -1.90 19.49
CA ALA A 48 23.69 -2.22 18.07
C ALA A 48 23.07 -3.61 17.89
N ASP A 49 23.56 -4.61 18.62
CA ASP A 49 23.02 -5.97 18.58
C ASP A 49 21.55 -6.02 19.04
N LEU A 50 21.21 -5.34 20.15
CA LEU A 50 19.83 -5.25 20.63
C LEU A 50 18.91 -4.53 19.63
N LEU A 51 19.40 -3.48 18.97
CA LEU A 51 18.65 -2.76 17.93
C LEU A 51 18.39 -3.66 16.71
N LEU A 52 19.41 -4.39 16.25
CA LEU A 52 19.29 -5.33 15.13
C LEU A 52 18.38 -6.52 15.49
N GLY A 53 18.48 -7.04 16.71
CA GLY A 53 17.59 -8.08 17.22
C GLY A 53 16.14 -7.62 17.27
N ALA A 54 15.87 -6.43 17.84
CA ALA A 54 14.54 -5.84 17.88
C ALA A 54 13.96 -5.62 16.48
N ALA A 55 14.77 -5.08 15.56
CA ALA A 55 14.39 -4.88 14.16
C ALA A 55 14.07 -6.21 13.47
N THR A 56 14.87 -7.25 13.70
CA THR A 56 14.67 -8.58 13.14
C THR A 56 13.39 -9.23 13.65
N VAL A 57 13.12 -9.17 14.96
CA VAL A 57 11.88 -9.69 15.55
C VAL A 57 10.66 -8.93 15.03
N ARG A 58 10.76 -7.61 14.89
CA ARG A 58 9.70 -6.79 14.27
C ARG A 58 9.48 -7.15 12.82
N LEU A 59 10.54 -7.31 12.03
CA LEU A 59 10.45 -7.69 10.62
C LEU A 59 9.85 -9.09 10.46
N ARG A 60 10.22 -10.05 11.31
CA ARG A 60 9.63 -11.40 11.33
C ARG A 60 8.14 -11.35 11.67
N THR A 61 7.76 -10.53 12.64
CA THR A 61 6.36 -10.32 13.03
C THR A 61 5.56 -9.67 11.89
N ALA A 62 6.12 -8.63 11.27
CA ALA A 62 5.54 -7.97 10.11
C ALA A 62 5.40 -8.95 8.93
N ARG A 63 6.41 -9.78 8.65
CA ARG A 63 6.34 -10.84 7.63
C ARG A 63 5.22 -11.84 7.90
N ARG A 64 5.06 -12.31 9.14
CA ARG A 64 3.95 -13.20 9.51
C ARG A 64 2.59 -12.54 9.33
N TRP A 65 2.48 -11.26 9.72
CA TRP A 65 1.26 -10.49 9.53
C TRP A 65 0.93 -10.23 8.05
N LEU A 66 1.94 -9.87 7.24
CA LEU A 66 1.84 -9.73 5.78
C LEU A 66 1.59 -11.08 5.09
N ALA A 67 1.99 -12.19 5.71
CA ALA A 67 1.64 -13.53 5.25
C ALA A 67 0.22 -13.94 5.66
N GLY A 68 -0.58 -13.09 6.31
CA GLY A 68 -1.98 -13.41 6.61
C GLY A 68 -2.82 -13.60 5.35
N ASP A 69 -3.89 -14.40 5.44
CA ASP A 69 -4.74 -14.73 4.29
C ASP A 69 -5.35 -13.51 3.62
N ALA A 70 -5.71 -12.49 4.39
CA ALA A 70 -6.25 -11.25 3.86
C ALA A 70 -5.23 -10.50 2.96
N TRP A 71 -3.94 -10.50 3.33
CA TRP A 71 -2.87 -9.92 2.51
C TRP A 71 -2.59 -10.74 1.25
N ARG A 72 -2.57 -12.08 1.36
CA ARG A 72 -2.45 -12.98 0.21
C ARG A 72 -3.59 -12.84 -0.79
N ARG A 73 -4.79 -12.45 -0.33
CA ARG A 73 -5.94 -12.15 -1.20
C ARG A 73 -5.89 -10.72 -1.76
N ALA A 74 -5.45 -9.75 -0.97
CA ALA A 74 -5.41 -8.35 -1.36
C ALA A 74 -4.30 -8.05 -2.40
N ALA A 75 -3.10 -8.60 -2.22
CA ALA A 75 -1.94 -8.25 -3.04
C ALA A 75 -2.15 -8.50 -4.55
N PRO A 76 -2.65 -9.67 -5.01
CA PRO A 76 -2.88 -9.89 -6.43
C PRO A 76 -3.95 -8.97 -7.04
N LEU A 77 -4.94 -8.55 -6.24
CA LEU A 77 -5.97 -7.60 -6.68
C LEU A 77 -5.39 -6.19 -6.79
N ALA A 78 -4.65 -5.74 -5.78
CA ALA A 78 -3.95 -4.47 -5.81
C ALA A 78 -2.96 -4.41 -6.98
N ALA A 79 -2.17 -5.46 -7.22
CA ALA A 79 -1.29 -5.56 -8.38
C ALA A 79 -2.00 -5.30 -9.71
N LYS A 80 -3.12 -6.00 -9.94
CA LYS A 80 -3.90 -5.86 -11.17
C LYS A 80 -4.52 -4.48 -11.30
N LEU A 81 -5.00 -3.91 -10.19
CA LEU A 81 -5.53 -2.54 -10.18
C LEU A 81 -4.46 -1.52 -10.51
N VAL A 82 -3.28 -1.64 -9.91
CA VAL A 82 -2.15 -0.77 -10.21
C VAL A 82 -1.76 -0.90 -11.68
N CYS A 83 -1.63 -2.12 -12.21
CA CYS A 83 -1.32 -2.33 -13.61
C CYS A 83 -2.41 -1.76 -14.54
N LEU A 84 -3.70 -1.90 -14.18
CA LEU A 84 -4.81 -1.30 -14.93
C LEU A 84 -4.79 0.23 -14.87
N LEU A 85 -4.46 0.82 -13.72
CA LEU A 85 -4.30 2.27 -13.57
C LEU A 85 -3.14 2.78 -14.44
N LEU A 86 -2.01 2.07 -14.43
CA LEU A 86 -0.85 2.39 -15.25
C LEU A 86 -1.15 2.22 -16.75
N ALA A 87 -1.91 1.20 -17.13
CA ALA A 87 -2.38 1.01 -18.50
C ALA A 87 -3.39 2.08 -18.94
N ALA A 88 -4.32 2.46 -18.06
CA ALA A 88 -5.34 3.47 -18.35
C ALA A 88 -4.73 4.85 -18.66
N ARG A 89 -3.52 5.13 -18.15
CA ARG A 89 -2.76 6.35 -18.49
C ARG A 89 -2.48 6.47 -20.00
N ALA A 90 -2.40 5.38 -20.76
CA ALA A 90 -2.23 5.47 -22.21
C ALA A 90 -3.42 6.08 -22.91
N VAL A 91 -4.63 5.95 -22.38
CA VAL A 91 -5.80 6.17 -23.22
C VAL A 91 -5.94 7.62 -23.67
N PRO A 92 -5.70 8.64 -22.81
CA PRO A 92 -5.60 10.02 -23.27
C PRO A 92 -4.48 10.22 -24.30
N VAL A 93 -3.32 9.58 -24.10
CA VAL A 93 -2.15 9.65 -25.00
C VAL A 93 -2.49 9.07 -26.37
N LEU A 94 -3.09 7.90 -26.44
CA LEU A 94 -3.51 7.25 -27.68
C LEU A 94 -4.60 8.06 -28.39
N GLY A 95 -5.53 8.63 -27.63
CA GLY A 95 -6.56 9.52 -28.16
C GLY A 95 -5.97 10.77 -28.81
N LEU A 96 -4.92 11.36 -28.21
CA LEU A 96 -4.16 12.48 -28.76
C LEU A 96 -3.32 12.05 -29.96
N ALA A 97 -2.65 10.90 -29.90
CA ALA A 97 -1.84 10.36 -31.00
C ALA A 97 -2.68 10.11 -32.26
N ALA A 98 -3.89 9.57 -32.09
CA ALA A 98 -4.82 9.33 -33.18
C ALA A 98 -5.28 10.63 -33.86
N THR A 99 -5.32 11.75 -33.13
CA THR A 99 -5.67 13.07 -33.68
C THR A 99 -4.46 13.87 -34.16
N ALA A 100 -3.24 13.50 -33.73
CA ALA A 100 -2.00 14.21 -34.05
C ALA A 100 -1.37 13.75 -35.39
N VAL A 101 -2.15 13.18 -36.31
CA VAL A 101 -1.69 12.81 -37.66
C VAL A 101 -1.31 14.10 -38.41
N GLY A 102 -0.04 14.50 -38.31
CA GLY A 102 0.51 15.73 -38.90
C GLY A 102 1.27 16.63 -37.91
N GLY A 103 1.29 16.31 -36.62
CA GLY A 103 2.04 17.07 -35.62
C GLY A 103 3.57 16.93 -35.73
N PRO A 104 4.34 17.79 -35.05
CA PRO A 104 5.80 17.78 -35.06
C PRO A 104 6.38 16.40 -34.74
N LEU A 105 7.50 16.03 -35.39
CA LEU A 105 8.19 14.73 -35.20
C LEU A 105 8.47 14.40 -33.72
N GLY A 106 8.78 15.42 -32.90
CA GLY A 106 9.04 15.25 -31.47
C GLY A 106 7.83 14.76 -30.65
N TRP A 107 6.59 15.06 -31.07
CA TRP A 107 5.40 14.57 -30.35
C TRP A 107 5.16 13.09 -30.61
N ARG A 108 5.51 12.61 -31.82
CA ARG A 108 5.35 11.19 -32.18
C ARG A 108 6.18 10.27 -31.30
N SER A 109 7.41 10.64 -30.97
CA SER A 109 8.28 9.82 -30.10
C SER A 109 7.73 9.72 -28.68
N THR A 110 7.29 10.84 -28.07
CA THR A 110 6.69 10.85 -26.72
C THR A 110 5.40 10.01 -26.66
N LEU A 111 4.56 10.11 -27.69
CA LEU A 111 3.33 9.35 -27.80
C LEU A 111 3.60 7.85 -27.96
N LEU A 112 4.56 7.47 -28.80
CA LEU A 112 4.97 6.07 -29.00
C LEU A 112 5.55 5.46 -27.73
N THR A 113 6.44 6.17 -27.03
CA THR A 113 7.00 5.68 -25.76
C THR A 113 5.92 5.50 -24.69
N SER A 114 4.99 6.44 -24.60
CA SER A 114 3.86 6.37 -23.66
C SER A 114 2.88 5.24 -23.98
N ALA A 115 2.59 5.02 -25.28
CA ALA A 115 1.78 3.91 -25.76
C ALA A 115 2.46 2.57 -25.47
N ALA A 116 3.75 2.44 -25.80
CA ALA A 116 4.54 1.24 -25.57
C ALA A 116 4.59 0.86 -24.08
N GLY A 117 4.86 1.83 -23.19
CA GLY A 117 4.86 1.59 -21.75
C GLY A 117 3.52 1.07 -21.23
N SER A 118 2.42 1.60 -21.76
CA SER A 118 1.07 1.19 -21.33
C SER A 118 0.65 -0.17 -21.89
N LEU A 119 1.00 -0.46 -23.15
CA LEU A 119 0.85 -1.79 -23.73
C LEU A 119 1.65 -2.83 -22.94
N ALA A 120 2.83 -2.47 -22.46
CA ALA A 120 3.63 -3.34 -21.62
C ALA A 120 2.95 -3.61 -20.26
N TRP A 121 2.33 -2.61 -19.64
CA TRP A 121 1.50 -2.82 -18.43
C TRP A 121 0.26 -3.68 -18.69
N LEU A 122 -0.39 -3.54 -19.84
CA LEU A 122 -1.47 -4.45 -20.26
C LEU A 122 -0.95 -5.89 -20.44
N ALA A 123 0.24 -6.06 -20.99
CA ALA A 123 0.89 -7.37 -21.09
C ALA A 123 1.17 -7.96 -19.70
N VAL A 124 1.59 -7.16 -18.71
CA VAL A 124 1.72 -7.61 -17.31
C VAL A 124 0.37 -8.09 -16.76
N VAL A 125 -0.72 -7.36 -17.00
CA VAL A 125 -2.07 -7.79 -16.59
C VAL A 125 -2.42 -9.12 -17.26
N ALA A 126 -2.28 -9.22 -18.58
CA ALA A 126 -2.59 -10.43 -19.34
C ALA A 126 -1.78 -11.65 -18.86
N LEU A 127 -0.47 -11.49 -18.67
CA LEU A 127 0.41 -12.54 -18.13
C LEU A 127 -0.01 -12.95 -16.71
N SER A 128 -0.38 -11.97 -15.86
CA SER A 128 -0.86 -12.25 -14.50
C SER A 128 -2.19 -13.02 -14.47
N LEU A 129 -3.06 -12.76 -15.45
CA LEU A 129 -4.35 -13.44 -15.61
C LEU A 129 -4.18 -14.85 -16.17
N GLY A 130 -3.25 -15.03 -17.11
CA GLY A 130 -2.90 -16.33 -17.69
C GLY A 130 -2.07 -17.23 -16.76
N GLY A 131 -1.91 -16.87 -15.48
CA GLY A 131 -1.16 -17.65 -14.49
C GLY A 131 0.38 -17.59 -14.65
N ARG A 132 0.89 -16.83 -15.62
CA ARG A 132 2.33 -16.70 -15.93
C ARG A 132 2.99 -15.64 -15.04
N ARG A 133 3.10 -15.93 -13.73
CA ARG A 133 3.56 -14.95 -12.73
C ARG A 133 5.02 -14.57 -12.83
N ALA A 134 5.91 -15.54 -13.06
CA ALA A 134 7.33 -15.27 -13.21
C ALA A 134 7.62 -14.25 -14.33
N PRO A 135 7.13 -14.44 -15.57
CA PRO A 135 7.33 -13.45 -16.62
C PRO A 135 6.55 -12.15 -16.34
N ALA A 136 5.35 -12.19 -15.75
CA ALA A 136 4.63 -10.97 -15.37
C ALA A 136 5.46 -10.12 -14.37
N THR A 137 6.08 -10.76 -13.38
CA THR A 137 6.94 -10.10 -12.39
C THR A 137 8.21 -9.56 -13.05
N ALA A 138 8.85 -10.34 -13.92
CA ALA A 138 10.04 -9.92 -14.64
C ALA A 138 9.77 -8.69 -15.53
N VAL A 139 8.66 -8.71 -16.29
CA VAL A 139 8.25 -7.57 -17.14
C VAL A 139 7.90 -6.36 -16.28
N ALA A 140 7.12 -6.51 -15.21
CA ALA A 140 6.79 -5.41 -14.31
C ALA A 140 8.04 -4.78 -13.67
N GLY A 141 8.99 -5.62 -13.23
CA GLY A 141 10.26 -5.19 -12.67
C GLY A 141 11.11 -4.45 -13.71
N ALA A 142 11.24 -5.01 -14.92
CA ALA A 142 11.98 -4.37 -16.01
C ALA A 142 11.38 -3.01 -16.40
N LEU A 143 10.06 -2.89 -16.49
CA LEU A 143 9.38 -1.62 -16.77
C LEU A 143 9.60 -0.59 -15.65
N THR A 144 9.58 -1.04 -14.39
CA THR A 144 9.83 -0.16 -13.24
C THR A 144 11.26 0.35 -13.24
N VAL A 145 12.24 -0.53 -13.46
CA VAL A 145 13.67 -0.17 -13.53
C VAL A 145 13.95 0.73 -14.72
N ALA A 146 13.43 0.42 -15.90
CA ALA A 146 13.58 1.24 -17.10
C ALA A 146 12.96 2.63 -16.91
N GLY A 147 11.77 2.70 -16.27
CA GLY A 147 11.13 3.96 -15.92
C GLY A 147 11.99 4.78 -14.96
N ALA A 148 12.50 4.18 -13.89
CA ALA A 148 13.39 4.86 -12.95
C ALA A 148 14.71 5.32 -13.59
N ALA A 149 15.33 4.48 -14.43
CA ALA A 149 16.56 4.80 -15.14
C ALA A 149 16.35 5.94 -16.14
N GLY A 150 15.28 5.92 -16.92
CA GLY A 150 14.92 7.01 -17.83
C GLY A 150 14.77 8.35 -17.11
N MET A 151 14.18 8.33 -15.91
CA MET A 151 14.05 9.54 -15.08
C MET A 151 15.36 10.06 -14.49
N LEU A 152 16.35 9.18 -14.28
CA LEU A 152 17.65 9.55 -13.75
C LEU A 152 18.62 10.03 -14.86
N LEU A 153 18.45 9.52 -16.08
CA LEU A 153 19.35 9.79 -17.22
C LEU A 153 18.91 10.98 -18.08
N ASP A 154 17.64 11.36 -18.06
CA ASP A 154 17.12 12.45 -18.89
C ASP A 154 17.30 13.82 -18.21
N GLU A 155 18.52 14.38 -18.30
CA GLU A 155 18.87 15.69 -17.70
C GLU A 155 18.14 16.88 -18.36
N GLY A 156 17.71 16.77 -19.62
CA GLY A 156 17.12 17.87 -20.40
C GLY A 156 15.62 18.04 -20.23
N ILE A 157 14.90 16.97 -19.87
CA ILE A 157 13.45 16.97 -19.59
C ILE A 157 13.18 16.87 -18.07
N ALA A 158 14.25 16.68 -17.27
CA ALA A 158 14.24 16.60 -15.81
C ALA A 158 13.54 17.77 -15.11
N GLU A 159 13.55 18.99 -15.65
CA GLU A 159 12.88 20.12 -15.00
C GLU A 159 11.36 20.01 -14.98
N ARG A 160 10.71 19.48 -16.03
CA ARG A 160 9.23 19.55 -16.15
C ARG A 160 8.50 18.24 -15.89
N LEU A 161 9.17 17.09 -16.01
CA LEU A 161 8.53 15.76 -15.90
C LEU A 161 9.05 14.91 -14.73
N SER A 162 10.13 15.33 -14.05
CA SER A 162 10.82 14.55 -13.01
C SER A 162 9.95 14.23 -11.80
N ILE A 163 9.12 15.14 -11.32
CA ILE A 163 8.40 14.89 -10.06
C ILE A 163 7.15 14.01 -10.29
N SER A 164 6.47 14.20 -11.42
CA SER A 164 5.30 13.42 -11.79
C SER A 164 5.63 12.00 -12.26
N GLY A 165 6.84 11.67 -12.71
CA GLY A 165 7.12 10.27 -13.08
C GLY A 165 7.35 9.34 -11.87
N TRP A 166 7.74 9.87 -10.70
CA TRP A 166 8.12 9.03 -9.55
C TRP A 166 6.95 8.22 -8.98
N TYR A 167 5.72 8.72 -9.05
CA TYR A 167 4.56 7.92 -8.61
C TYR A 167 4.36 6.68 -9.52
N LEU A 168 4.77 6.73 -10.79
CA LEU A 168 4.74 5.58 -11.70
C LEU A 168 5.77 4.54 -11.30
N VAL A 169 6.97 4.97 -10.88
CA VAL A 169 7.99 4.07 -10.33
C VAL A 169 7.50 3.41 -9.05
N VAL A 170 6.89 4.17 -8.14
CA VAL A 170 6.33 3.63 -6.89
C VAL A 170 5.18 2.66 -7.14
N PHE A 171 4.27 2.98 -8.06
CA PHE A 171 3.22 2.06 -8.47
C PHE A 171 3.79 0.82 -9.18
N GLY A 172 4.77 0.98 -10.06
CA GLY A 172 5.43 -0.12 -10.74
C GLY A 172 6.13 -1.07 -9.76
N ALA A 173 6.85 -0.52 -8.77
CA ALA A 173 7.46 -1.29 -7.70
C ALA A 173 6.41 -2.03 -6.86
N THR A 174 5.32 -1.34 -6.51
CA THR A 174 4.18 -1.94 -5.79
C THR A 174 3.56 -3.09 -6.58
N ALA A 175 3.31 -2.90 -7.88
CA ALA A 175 2.79 -3.93 -8.75
C ALA A 175 3.76 -5.12 -8.85
N THR A 176 5.05 -4.87 -9.03
CA THR A 176 6.08 -5.91 -9.12
C THR A 176 6.10 -6.78 -7.86
N VAL A 177 6.18 -6.14 -6.68
CA VAL A 177 6.16 -6.86 -5.39
C VAL A 177 4.85 -7.62 -5.21
N ALA A 178 3.72 -7.00 -5.56
CA ALA A 178 2.41 -7.60 -5.36
C ALA A 178 2.12 -8.77 -6.32
N VAL A 179 2.64 -8.76 -7.56
CA VAL A 179 2.57 -9.90 -8.51
C VAL A 179 3.46 -11.06 -8.03
N ALA A 180 4.59 -10.77 -7.38
CA ALA A 180 5.50 -11.78 -6.85
C ALA A 180 4.89 -12.59 -5.67
N ILE A 181 3.93 -12.01 -4.95
CA ILE A 181 3.26 -12.68 -3.82
C ILE A 181 2.38 -13.83 -4.35
N ARG A 182 2.56 -15.04 -3.80
CA ARG A 182 1.74 -16.21 -4.15
C ARG A 182 0.26 -15.96 -3.76
N PRO A 183 -0.68 -15.95 -4.73
CA PRO A 183 -2.10 -15.82 -4.49
C PRO A 183 -2.66 -17.02 -3.73
N SER A 184 -3.67 -16.73 -2.92
CA SER A 184 -4.62 -17.73 -2.42
C SER A 184 -5.44 -18.30 -3.59
N PRO A 185 -5.89 -19.57 -3.56
CA PRO A 185 -6.66 -20.24 -4.63
C PRO A 185 -8.05 -19.65 -4.94
N VAL A 186 -8.36 -18.44 -4.47
CA VAL A 186 -9.66 -17.79 -4.69
C VAL A 186 -9.78 -17.37 -6.16
N PRO A 187 -10.85 -17.76 -6.88
CA PRO A 187 -11.01 -17.47 -8.30
C PRO A 187 -11.16 -15.95 -8.54
N PRO A 188 -10.22 -15.29 -9.24
CA PRO A 188 -10.16 -13.83 -9.31
C PRO A 188 -11.02 -13.20 -10.44
N HIS A 189 -11.70 -14.01 -11.26
CA HIS A 189 -12.24 -13.53 -12.54
C HIS A 189 -13.46 -12.60 -12.41
N ARG A 190 -14.34 -12.79 -11.40
CA ARG A 190 -15.57 -11.99 -11.26
C ARG A 190 -15.31 -10.53 -10.86
N LEU A 191 -14.32 -10.29 -10.00
CA LEU A 191 -13.95 -8.94 -9.58
C LEU A 191 -13.24 -8.17 -10.68
N LEU A 192 -12.47 -8.89 -11.49
CA LEU A 192 -11.75 -8.28 -12.59
C LEU A 192 -12.70 -7.77 -13.68
N GLY A 193 -13.77 -8.51 -13.98
CA GLY A 193 -14.77 -8.06 -14.95
C GLY A 193 -15.43 -6.74 -14.56
N VAL A 194 -15.69 -6.52 -13.27
CA VAL A 194 -16.25 -5.26 -12.78
C VAL A 194 -15.24 -4.12 -12.86
N ALA A 195 -14.01 -4.33 -12.39
CA ALA A 195 -12.96 -3.31 -12.46
C ALA A 195 -12.60 -2.94 -13.91
N LEU A 196 -12.53 -3.94 -14.80
CA LEU A 196 -12.32 -3.73 -16.23
C LEU A 196 -13.50 -3.00 -16.87
N GLY A 197 -14.73 -3.39 -16.54
CA GLY A 197 -15.94 -2.73 -17.02
C GLY A 197 -16.01 -1.26 -16.59
N VAL A 198 -15.67 -0.95 -15.34
CA VAL A 198 -15.61 0.43 -14.83
C VAL A 198 -14.48 1.21 -15.50
N ALA A 199 -13.30 0.62 -15.64
CA ALA A 199 -12.19 1.27 -16.34
C ALA A 199 -12.57 1.59 -17.80
N VAL A 200 -13.14 0.62 -18.52
CA VAL A 200 -13.62 0.80 -19.90
C VAL A 200 -14.77 1.81 -19.98
N ALA A 201 -15.65 1.90 -18.98
CA ALA A 201 -16.77 2.86 -18.98
C ALA A 201 -16.34 4.29 -18.62
N VAL A 202 -15.40 4.46 -17.69
CA VAL A 202 -14.94 5.79 -17.22
C VAL A 202 -14.00 6.43 -18.24
N THR A 203 -13.22 5.64 -18.97
CA THR A 203 -12.18 6.16 -19.87
C THR A 203 -12.72 6.99 -21.04
N PRO A 204 -13.76 6.57 -21.78
CA PRO A 204 -14.35 7.38 -22.85
C PRO A 204 -14.90 8.71 -22.36
N GLY A 205 -15.50 8.74 -21.16
CA GLY A 205 -16.01 9.96 -20.54
C GLY A 205 -14.90 10.96 -20.23
N LEU A 206 -13.75 10.48 -19.72
CA LEU A 206 -12.56 11.30 -19.49
C LEU A 206 -11.93 11.79 -20.81
N VAL A 207 -11.88 10.93 -21.84
CA VAL A 207 -11.39 11.30 -23.17
C VAL A 207 -12.29 12.36 -23.81
N GLN A 208 -13.62 12.24 -23.70
CA GLN A 208 -14.57 13.24 -24.18
C GLN A 208 -14.43 14.57 -23.42
N LEU A 209 -14.28 14.52 -22.10
CA LEU A 209 -14.06 15.72 -21.29
C LEU A 209 -12.75 16.42 -21.66
N ALA A 210 -11.69 15.65 -21.93
CA ALA A 210 -10.40 16.16 -22.40
C ALA A 210 -10.43 16.66 -23.85
N ARG A 211 -11.39 16.20 -24.67
CA ARG A 211 -11.59 16.65 -26.05
C ARG A 211 -12.43 17.92 -26.16
N ARG A 212 -13.10 18.36 -25.10
CA ARG A 212 -13.74 19.68 -25.13
C ARG A 212 -12.62 20.70 -25.33
N PRO A 213 -12.70 21.54 -26.38
CA PRO A 213 -11.68 22.55 -26.65
C PRO A 213 -11.74 23.55 -25.50
N LEU A 214 -10.92 23.31 -24.48
CA LEU A 214 -10.52 24.37 -23.59
C LEU A 214 -9.78 25.36 -24.49
N PRO A 215 -10.14 26.65 -24.51
CA PRO A 215 -9.50 27.62 -25.37
C PRO A 215 -7.98 27.51 -25.16
N PHE A 216 -7.22 27.39 -26.25
CA PHE A 216 -5.77 27.16 -26.22
C PHE A 216 -5.02 28.14 -25.29
N GLU A 217 -5.56 29.35 -25.10
CA GLU A 217 -5.04 30.37 -24.19
C GLU A 217 -5.17 30.02 -22.69
N TRP A 218 -6.13 29.19 -22.30
CA TRP A 218 -6.29 28.73 -20.91
C TRP A 218 -5.22 27.74 -20.49
N PHE A 219 -4.51 27.13 -21.45
CA PHE A 219 -3.40 26.21 -21.16
C PHE A 219 -2.16 26.93 -20.59
N TRP A 220 -2.02 28.23 -20.84
CA TRP A 220 -0.86 29.03 -20.42
C TRP A 220 -1.17 30.02 -19.29
N ILE A 221 -2.42 30.42 -19.07
CA ILE A 221 -2.76 31.60 -18.23
C ILE A 221 -3.43 31.24 -16.89
N ALA A 222 -3.87 30.00 -16.66
CA ALA A 222 -4.51 29.62 -15.40
C ALA A 222 -3.49 28.99 -14.41
N PRO A 223 -2.92 29.75 -13.44
CA PRO A 223 -2.09 29.17 -12.36
C PRO A 223 -2.83 28.22 -11.42
N ILE A 224 -4.15 28.02 -11.62
CA ILE A 224 -5.03 27.10 -10.88
C ILE A 224 -5.74 26.13 -11.87
N GLY A 225 -5.21 25.98 -13.09
CA GLY A 225 -5.80 25.13 -14.11
C GLY A 225 -5.97 23.70 -13.61
N ILE A 226 -7.18 23.16 -13.72
CA ILE A 226 -7.44 21.74 -13.58
C ILE A 226 -6.70 21.06 -14.74
N ASP A 227 -5.43 20.77 -14.52
CA ASP A 227 -4.55 20.09 -15.45
C ASP A 227 -5.26 18.80 -15.92
N PRO A 228 -5.21 18.42 -17.20
CA PRO A 228 -5.60 17.08 -17.64
C PRO A 228 -5.07 15.94 -16.71
N LEU A 229 -3.93 16.17 -16.05
CA LEU A 229 -3.37 15.29 -15.01
C LEU A 229 -4.21 15.23 -13.71
N SER A 230 -5.02 16.23 -13.41
CA SER A 230 -5.98 16.27 -12.29
C SER A 230 -7.27 15.52 -12.62
N LEU A 231 -7.74 15.59 -13.86
CA LEU A 231 -8.88 14.78 -14.33
C LEU A 231 -8.54 13.29 -14.38
N THR A 232 -7.33 12.94 -14.80
CA THR A 232 -6.84 11.55 -14.73
C THR A 232 -6.66 11.08 -13.29
N ALA A 233 -6.21 11.95 -12.38
CA ALA A 233 -6.14 11.64 -10.95
C ALA A 233 -7.54 11.41 -10.34
N LEU A 234 -8.54 12.23 -10.70
CA LEU A 234 -9.93 12.04 -10.28
C LEU A 234 -10.52 10.73 -10.84
N GLY A 235 -10.26 10.41 -12.11
CA GLY A 235 -10.64 9.14 -12.72
C GLY A 235 -10.02 7.93 -12.03
N ALA A 236 -8.72 8.02 -11.72
CA ALA A 236 -7.99 7.00 -10.95
C ALA A 236 -8.53 6.86 -9.53
N ALA A 237 -8.85 7.98 -8.85
CA ALA A 237 -9.45 7.98 -7.52
C ALA A 237 -10.85 7.36 -7.52
N ALA A 238 -11.68 7.68 -8.51
CA ALA A 238 -13.00 7.09 -8.69
C ALA A 238 -12.91 5.57 -8.96
N LEU A 239 -12.01 5.14 -9.85
CA LEU A 239 -11.77 3.72 -10.12
C LEU A 239 -11.27 2.98 -8.87
N GLY A 240 -10.36 3.61 -8.13
CA GLY A 240 -9.86 3.11 -6.85
C GLY A 240 -10.97 2.96 -5.81
N LEU A 241 -11.83 3.97 -5.66
CA LEU A 241 -12.97 3.97 -4.75
C LEU A 241 -14.01 2.91 -5.12
N VAL A 242 -14.43 2.85 -6.38
CA VAL A 242 -15.40 1.83 -6.85
C VAL A 242 -14.83 0.44 -6.62
N THR A 243 -13.56 0.22 -6.94
CA THR A 243 -12.95 -1.08 -6.69
C THR A 243 -12.86 -1.39 -5.21
N TRP A 244 -12.52 -0.41 -4.37
CA TRP A 244 -12.50 -0.57 -2.93
C TRP A 244 -13.87 -0.93 -2.36
N LEU A 245 -14.93 -0.25 -2.80
CA LEU A 245 -16.31 -0.54 -2.39
C LEU A 245 -16.75 -1.94 -2.83
N VAL A 246 -16.46 -2.33 -4.07
CA VAL A 246 -16.77 -3.68 -4.58
C VAL A 246 -15.99 -4.73 -3.81
N ALA A 247 -14.70 -4.51 -3.54
CA ALA A 247 -13.88 -5.41 -2.73
C ALA A 247 -14.41 -5.50 -1.29
N ALA A 248 -14.81 -4.39 -0.68
CA ALA A 248 -15.34 -4.36 0.68
C ALA A 248 -16.63 -5.19 0.78
N ARG A 249 -17.51 -5.06 -0.22
CA ARG A 249 -18.77 -5.80 -0.28
C ARG A 249 -18.59 -7.29 -0.59
N ARG A 250 -17.64 -7.65 -1.46
CA ARG A 250 -17.49 -9.03 -1.97
C ARG A 250 -16.48 -9.89 -1.21
N LEU A 251 -15.40 -9.28 -0.72
CA LEU A 251 -14.27 -9.97 -0.07
C LEU A 251 -14.16 -9.67 1.43
N GLY A 252 -14.99 -8.77 1.92
CA GLY A 252 -14.95 -8.27 3.28
C GLY A 252 -14.03 -7.05 3.42
N PHE A 253 -14.36 -6.24 4.43
CA PHE A 253 -13.66 -5.00 4.75
C PHE A 253 -12.14 -5.19 4.94
N ALA A 254 -11.73 -6.30 5.56
CA ALA A 254 -10.32 -6.61 5.81
C ALA A 254 -9.47 -6.64 4.52
N VAL A 255 -9.99 -7.24 3.43
CA VAL A 255 -9.27 -7.32 2.15
C VAL A 255 -9.27 -5.96 1.47
N ALA A 256 -10.41 -5.26 1.46
CA ALA A 256 -10.52 -3.94 0.86
C ALA A 256 -9.58 -2.91 1.52
N ALA A 257 -9.50 -2.90 2.84
CA ALA A 257 -8.63 -2.00 3.58
C ALA A 257 -7.15 -2.24 3.26
N ARG A 258 -6.73 -3.50 3.03
CA ARG A 258 -5.36 -3.82 2.59
C ARG A 258 -5.08 -3.41 1.15
N ILE A 259 -6.06 -3.53 0.25
CA ILE A 259 -5.95 -2.98 -1.11
C ILE A 259 -5.73 -1.47 -1.03
N ALA A 260 -6.51 -0.76 -0.21
CA ALA A 260 -6.33 0.68 -0.02
C ALA A 260 -4.92 1.01 0.46
N VAL A 261 -4.41 0.33 1.49
CA VAL A 261 -3.06 0.51 2.02
C VAL A 261 -1.98 0.32 0.96
N LEU A 262 -2.14 -0.63 0.02
CA LEU A 262 -1.19 -0.83 -1.08
C LEU A 262 -1.24 0.29 -2.14
N LEU A 263 -2.36 1.00 -2.27
CA LEU A 263 -2.51 2.11 -3.21
C LEU A 263 -2.06 3.46 -2.63
N VAL A 264 -2.07 3.60 -1.30
CA VAL A 264 -1.69 4.85 -0.61
C VAL A 264 -0.32 5.40 -1.05
N PRO A 265 0.77 4.60 -1.17
CA PRO A 265 2.09 5.17 -1.47
C PRO A 265 2.16 5.92 -2.79
N GLY A 266 1.63 5.33 -3.87
CA GLY A 266 1.60 6.01 -5.17
C GLY A 266 0.66 7.22 -5.18
N ALA A 267 -0.48 7.13 -4.47
CA ALA A 267 -1.39 8.27 -4.31
C ALA A 267 -0.73 9.42 -3.53
N ALA A 268 -0.03 9.12 -2.44
CA ALA A 268 0.66 10.09 -1.60
C ALA A 268 1.77 10.81 -2.37
N VAL A 269 2.59 10.08 -3.13
CA VAL A 269 3.61 10.69 -4.00
C VAL A 269 2.99 11.64 -5.03
N ARG A 270 1.87 11.24 -5.65
CA ARG A 270 1.15 12.09 -6.61
C ARG A 270 0.56 13.36 -5.99
N VAL A 271 0.03 13.26 -4.77
CA VAL A 271 -0.61 14.38 -4.05
C VAL A 271 0.44 15.32 -3.45
N LEU A 272 1.47 14.78 -2.80
CA LEU A 272 2.49 15.57 -2.12
C LEU A 272 3.44 16.25 -3.10
N LEU A 273 3.83 15.55 -4.17
CA LEU A 273 4.81 16.07 -5.10
C LEU A 273 4.20 16.67 -6.38
N GLY A 274 2.93 16.36 -6.67
CA GLY A 274 2.23 16.92 -7.84
C GLY A 274 2.22 18.45 -7.88
N PRO A 275 1.80 19.14 -6.81
CA PRO A 275 1.80 20.60 -6.75
C PRO A 275 3.22 21.20 -6.81
N ALA A 276 4.21 20.53 -6.18
CA ALA A 276 5.59 20.99 -6.17
C ALA A 276 6.23 20.98 -7.57
N GLY A 277 5.83 20.05 -8.44
CA GLY A 277 6.24 20.04 -9.84
C GLY A 277 5.57 21.08 -10.74
N GLN A 278 4.50 21.74 -10.28
CA GLN A 278 3.81 22.80 -11.01
C GLN A 278 4.34 24.20 -10.66
N GLY A 279 5.01 24.36 -9.52
CA GLY A 279 5.63 25.62 -9.13
C GLY A 279 7.03 25.76 -9.73
N HIS A 280 7.19 26.60 -10.76
CA HIS A 280 8.48 26.92 -11.39
C HIS A 280 9.59 27.31 -10.38
N LEU A 281 9.23 27.84 -9.21
CA LEU A 281 10.19 28.33 -8.21
C LEU A 281 10.89 27.24 -7.38
N LEU A 282 10.37 26.01 -7.34
CA LEU A 282 10.93 24.92 -6.53
C LEU A 282 11.78 23.94 -7.34
N VAL A 283 11.57 23.91 -8.67
CA VAL A 283 12.25 22.99 -9.59
C VAL A 283 13.73 23.34 -9.73
N ASP A 284 14.06 24.62 -9.83
CA ASP A 284 15.45 25.08 -10.00
C ASP A 284 16.33 24.77 -8.77
N ALA A 285 15.72 24.61 -7.59
CA ALA A 285 16.43 24.36 -6.33
C ALA A 285 16.64 22.86 -6.01
N VAL A 286 15.84 21.95 -6.59
CA VAL A 286 15.82 20.54 -6.18
C VAL A 286 16.32 19.65 -7.32
N ARG A 287 17.58 19.20 -7.20
CA ARG A 287 18.15 18.21 -8.13
C ARG A 287 17.24 16.95 -8.22
N PRO A 288 17.14 16.30 -9.40
CA PRO A 288 16.28 15.13 -9.62
C PRO A 288 16.54 13.98 -8.63
N ALA A 289 17.78 13.82 -8.16
CA ALA A 289 18.13 12.85 -7.12
C ALA A 289 17.37 13.10 -5.79
N TRP A 290 17.17 14.35 -5.39
CA TRP A 290 16.42 14.68 -4.18
C TRP A 290 14.92 14.46 -4.37
N ALA A 291 14.38 14.68 -5.56
CA ALA A 291 12.99 14.33 -5.87
C ALA A 291 12.76 12.82 -5.75
N ALA A 292 13.71 11.99 -6.21
CA ALA A 292 13.68 10.54 -6.04
C ALA A 292 13.65 10.13 -4.56
N VAL A 293 14.56 10.72 -3.77
CA VAL A 293 14.62 10.48 -2.32
C VAL A 293 13.33 10.92 -1.64
N ALA A 294 12.82 12.11 -1.95
CA ALA A 294 11.57 12.62 -1.40
C ALA A 294 10.38 11.72 -1.76
N ALA A 295 10.29 11.24 -3.00
CA ALA A 295 9.25 10.30 -3.43
C ALA A 295 9.36 8.95 -2.69
N GLY A 296 10.58 8.42 -2.56
CA GLY A 296 10.83 7.18 -1.81
C GLY A 296 10.45 7.33 -0.33
N VAL A 297 10.86 8.41 0.32
CA VAL A 297 10.52 8.71 1.71
C VAL A 297 9.02 8.90 1.87
N ALA A 298 8.37 9.69 1.00
CA ALA A 298 6.93 9.89 1.03
C ALA A 298 6.16 8.58 0.86
N ALA A 299 6.59 7.71 -0.05
CA ALA A 299 6.00 6.38 -0.26
C ALA A 299 6.14 5.49 0.98
N LEU A 300 7.33 5.42 1.58
CA LEU A 300 7.59 4.61 2.78
C LEU A 300 6.82 5.11 4.01
N VAL A 301 6.84 6.42 4.25
CA VAL A 301 6.13 7.05 5.39
C VAL A 301 4.62 6.87 5.24
N SER A 302 4.07 7.15 4.05
CA SER A 302 2.62 7.00 3.81
C SER A 302 2.17 5.54 3.90
N PHE A 303 2.98 4.58 3.42
CA PHE A 303 2.73 3.14 3.63
C PHE A 303 2.70 2.79 5.12
N GLY A 304 3.71 3.23 5.88
CA GLY A 304 3.80 3.00 7.32
C GLY A 304 2.62 3.58 8.10
N LEU A 305 2.22 4.82 7.79
CA LEU A 305 1.05 5.46 8.38
C LEU A 305 -0.25 4.72 8.03
N ALA A 306 -0.42 4.31 6.78
CA ALA A 306 -1.59 3.54 6.34
C ALA A 306 -1.68 2.19 7.06
N LEU A 307 -0.54 1.52 7.29
CA LEU A 307 -0.48 0.31 8.11
C LEU A 307 -0.88 0.57 9.56
N ILE A 308 -0.39 1.65 10.18
CA ILE A 308 -0.76 2.02 11.54
C ILE A 308 -2.28 2.26 11.63
N VAL A 309 -2.84 3.07 10.74
CA VAL A 309 -4.29 3.34 10.69
C VAL A 309 -5.07 2.03 10.51
N LEU A 310 -4.65 1.15 9.59
CA LEU A 310 -5.29 -0.15 9.41
C LEU A 310 -5.29 -0.97 10.70
N THR A 311 -4.16 -1.05 11.41
CA THR A 311 -4.09 -1.82 12.67
C THR A 311 -4.96 -1.24 13.77
N VAL A 312 -5.08 0.09 13.85
CA VAL A 312 -5.96 0.77 14.80
C VAL A 312 -7.42 0.48 14.46
N VAL A 313 -7.81 0.62 13.20
CA VAL A 313 -9.18 0.34 12.74
C VAL A 313 -9.55 -1.12 13.00
N GLU A 314 -8.68 -2.09 12.67
CA GLU A 314 -8.93 -3.51 12.94
C GLU A 314 -9.10 -3.79 14.44
N ARG A 315 -8.32 -3.12 15.30
CA ARG A 315 -8.43 -3.25 16.75
C ARG A 315 -9.76 -2.69 17.26
N VAL A 316 -10.18 -1.52 16.78
CA VAL A 316 -11.46 -0.91 17.16
C VAL A 316 -12.63 -1.79 16.72
N VAL A 317 -12.63 -2.24 15.46
CA VAL A 317 -13.67 -3.13 14.93
C VAL A 317 -13.75 -4.42 15.76
N ARG A 318 -12.60 -5.02 16.12
CA ARG A 318 -12.56 -6.22 16.96
C ARG A 318 -13.14 -5.97 18.35
N LEU A 319 -12.83 -4.84 18.98
CA LEU A 319 -13.38 -4.48 20.30
C LEU A 319 -14.89 -4.25 20.25
N VAL A 320 -15.39 -3.59 19.20
CA VAL A 320 -16.84 -3.40 19.01
C VAL A 320 -17.56 -4.72 18.80
N LEU A 321 -16.98 -5.63 18.00
CA LEU A 321 -17.55 -6.96 17.78
C LEU A 321 -17.57 -7.79 19.07
N LEU A 322 -16.51 -7.74 19.88
CA LEU A 322 -16.47 -8.41 21.18
C LEU A 322 -17.52 -7.83 22.15
N GLY A 323 -17.68 -6.51 22.18
CA GLY A 323 -18.72 -5.87 22.98
C GLY A 323 -20.13 -6.36 22.61
N ARG A 324 -20.43 -6.42 21.31
CA ARG A 324 -21.72 -6.94 20.81
C ARG A 324 -21.94 -8.41 21.13
N MET A 325 -20.88 -9.24 21.12
CA MET A 325 -20.99 -10.65 21.52
C MET A 325 -21.31 -10.79 23.00
N VAL A 326 -20.66 -10.02 23.87
CA VAL A 326 -20.95 -10.02 25.32
C VAL A 326 -22.36 -9.51 25.62
N GLU A 327 -22.84 -8.49 24.89
CA GLU A 327 -24.21 -8.01 25.00
C GLU A 327 -25.23 -9.07 24.56
N ALA A 328 -24.96 -9.78 23.46
CA ALA A 328 -25.81 -10.87 22.99
C ALA A 328 -25.84 -12.05 23.99
N GLU A 329 -24.69 -12.43 24.56
CA GLU A 329 -24.62 -13.46 25.60
C GLU A 329 -25.42 -13.06 26.84
N ARG A 330 -25.32 -11.82 27.31
CA ARG A 330 -26.12 -11.31 28.44
C ARG A 330 -27.62 -11.32 28.15
N ALA A 331 -28.02 -10.93 26.94
CA ALA A 331 -29.42 -10.96 26.53
C ALA A 331 -29.96 -12.40 26.47
N SER A 332 -29.13 -13.37 26.02
CA SER A 332 -29.51 -14.78 25.97
C SER A 332 -29.45 -15.49 27.33
N GLY A 333 -28.51 -15.13 28.20
CA GLY A 333 -28.32 -15.73 29.53
C GLY A 333 -29.22 -15.15 30.61
N GLY A 334 -29.67 -13.90 30.47
CA GLY A 334 -30.69 -13.31 31.34
C GLY A 334 -32.10 -13.85 31.12
N ALA A 335 -32.30 -14.61 30.03
CA ALA A 335 -33.54 -15.32 29.73
C ALA A 335 -33.51 -16.80 30.18
N ALA A 336 -32.47 -17.23 30.91
CA ALA A 336 -32.57 -18.44 31.73
C ALA A 336 -33.53 -18.13 32.88
N GLU A 337 -34.83 -18.20 32.56
CA GLU A 337 -35.95 -18.14 33.47
C GLU A 337 -35.63 -19.05 34.67
N PRO A 338 -35.70 -18.53 35.91
CA PRO A 338 -35.54 -19.38 37.08
C PRO A 338 -36.56 -20.50 36.95
N LEU A 339 -36.08 -21.75 36.80
CA LEU A 339 -36.94 -22.93 36.73
C LEU A 339 -38.00 -22.80 37.83
N PRO A 340 -39.31 -22.74 37.49
CA PRO A 340 -40.37 -22.48 38.47
C PRO A 340 -40.56 -23.56 39.54
N ASP A 341 -39.80 -24.65 39.47
CA ASP A 341 -39.90 -25.73 40.44
C ASP A 341 -38.74 -25.69 41.42
N GLY A 342 -39.04 -25.20 42.61
CA GLY A 342 -38.22 -25.30 43.82
C GLY A 342 -38.03 -26.75 44.29
N ARG A 343 -37.55 -27.65 43.43
CA ARG A 343 -37.04 -28.94 43.85
C ARG A 343 -35.57 -28.79 44.23
N PRO A 344 -35.20 -29.02 45.51
CA PRO A 344 -33.80 -29.07 45.89
C PRO A 344 -33.12 -30.14 45.04
N ALA A 345 -31.98 -29.78 44.44
CA ALA A 345 -31.09 -30.73 43.79
C ALA A 345 -30.70 -31.77 44.84
N GLY A 346 -31.31 -32.96 44.73
CA GLY A 346 -31.07 -34.08 45.61
C GLY A 346 -29.58 -34.37 45.67
N SER A 347 -29.03 -34.22 46.88
CA SER A 347 -27.85 -34.90 47.35
C SER A 347 -27.93 -36.38 47.01
N GLY A 348 -26.98 -36.91 46.23
CA GLY A 348 -26.88 -38.35 46.08
C GLY A 348 -26.27 -38.80 44.76
N ARG A 349 -24.94 -38.65 44.64
CA ARG A 349 -24.17 -39.68 43.96
C ARG A 349 -22.75 -39.70 44.50
N ASP A 350 -22.56 -40.62 45.44
CA ASP A 350 -21.27 -41.12 45.91
C ASP A 350 -20.42 -41.58 44.73
N TRP A 351 -19.21 -41.06 44.64
CA TRP A 351 -18.14 -41.56 43.77
C TRP A 351 -17.07 -42.24 44.63
N ARG A 352 -17.44 -43.33 45.28
CA ARG A 352 -16.49 -44.34 45.77
C ARG A 352 -16.72 -45.65 45.03
N SER A 353 -15.96 -45.86 43.97
CA SER A 353 -15.43 -47.14 43.50
C SER A 353 -14.55 -46.90 42.28
#